data_AF-A0A8A7KHJ9-F1
#
_entry.id   AF-A0A8A7KHJ9-F1
#
_cell.length_a   1.000
_cell.length_b   1.000
_cell.length_c   1.000
_cell.angle_alpha   90.00
_cell.angle_beta   90.00
_cell.angle_gamma   90.00
#
_symmetry.space_group_name_H-M   'P 1'
#
loop_
_entity.id
_entity.type
_entity.pdbx_description
1 polymer ?
#
loop_
_entity_poly.entity_id
_entity_poly.type
_entity_poly.pdbx_seq_one_letter_code
_entity_poly.pdbx_strand_id
1 'polypeptide(L)'
;MGKSLFGLIKIIRYLSDSKVGFSKKFLFLLPFIYFLSPIDLFSEIYLPFVGYLDDLAVFVLMWPILKTLLGNYEGDKKHSKDREAVDIDQDDYTVE
;
A
#
# COMPACT_ATOMS: atom_id res chain seq x y z
N MET A 1 -7.85 -11.06 12.44
CA MET A 1 -8.53 -9.93 11.73
C MET A 1 -7.87 -8.56 11.90
N GLY A 2 -6.98 -8.31 12.87
CA GLY A 2 -6.45 -6.96 13.12
C GLY A 2 -5.53 -6.34 12.05
N LYS A 3 -4.75 -7.15 11.30
CA LYS A 3 -3.69 -6.64 10.41
C LYS A 3 -4.20 -5.75 9.26
N SER A 4 -5.40 -6.00 8.74
CA SER A 4 -5.96 -5.25 7.60
C SER A 4 -6.36 -3.81 7.96
N LEU A 5 -6.96 -3.62 9.14
CA LEU A 5 -7.42 -2.30 9.61
C LEU A 5 -6.24 -1.35 9.88
N PHE A 6 -5.13 -1.85 10.43
CA PHE A 6 -3.92 -1.06 10.66
C PHE A 6 -3.30 -0.55 9.36
N GLY A 7 -3.37 -1.32 8.27
CA GLY A 7 -2.90 -0.89 6.95
C GLY A 7 -3.70 0.30 6.40
N LEU A 8 -5.03 0.20 6.43
CA LEU A 8 -5.93 1.26 5.97
C LEU A 8 -5.75 2.56 6.77
N ILE A 9 -5.66 2.46 8.10
CA ILE A 9 -5.41 3.62 8.96
C ILE A 9 -4.07 4.28 8.63
N LYS A 10 -3.02 3.48 8.36
CA LYS A 10 -1.71 4.02 7.96
C LYS A 10 -1.76 4.76 6.63
N ILE A 11 -2.54 4.27 5.66
CA ILE A 11 -2.74 4.90 4.35
C ILE A 11 -3.50 6.23 4.51
N ILE A 12 -4.59 6.24 5.28
CA ILE A 12 -5.35 7.47 5.56
C ILE A 12 -4.45 8.50 6.24
N ARG A 13 -3.66 8.06 7.24
CA ARG A 13 -2.71 8.94 7.91
C ARG A 13 -1.65 9.48 6.96
N TYR A 14 -1.07 8.65 6.09
CA TYR A 14 -0.11 9.07 5.07
C TYR A 14 -0.67 10.14 4.13
N LEU A 15 -1.92 9.99 3.67
CA LEU A 15 -2.56 10.94 2.76
C LEU A 15 -2.97 12.24 3.47
N SER A 16 -3.40 12.17 4.74
CA SER A 16 -3.78 13.35 5.53
C SER A 16 -2.60 14.08 6.18
N ASP A 17 -1.43 13.44 6.31
CA ASP A 17 -0.26 14.02 6.98
C ASP A 17 0.36 15.18 6.17
N SER A 18 0.39 16.37 6.75
CA SER A 18 0.95 17.57 6.11
C SER A 18 2.48 17.53 5.94
N LYS A 19 3.18 16.65 6.68
CA LYS A 19 4.63 16.44 6.54
C LYS A 19 4.99 15.66 5.28
N VAL A 20 4.05 14.89 4.74
CA VAL A 20 4.23 14.18 3.47
C VAL A 20 4.06 15.18 2.33
N GLY A 21 5.13 15.42 1.57
CA GLY A 21 5.09 16.33 0.42
C GLY A 21 4.05 15.94 -0.62
N PHE A 22 3.44 16.93 -1.27
CA PHE A 22 2.34 16.74 -2.23
C PHE A 22 2.70 15.76 -3.35
N SER A 23 3.93 15.81 -3.87
CA SER A 23 4.40 14.90 -4.93
C SER A 23 4.34 13.43 -4.52
N LYS A 24 4.64 13.10 -3.25
CA LYS A 24 4.62 11.72 -2.75
C LYS A 24 3.19 11.21 -2.57
N LYS A 25 2.26 12.09 -2.21
CA LYS A 25 0.81 11.76 -2.14
C LYS A 25 0.25 11.53 -3.52
N PHE A 26 0.59 12.41 -4.46
CA PHE A 26 0.17 12.30 -5.85
C PHE A 26 0.70 11.01 -6.48
N LEU A 27 1.98 10.68 -6.28
CA LEU A 27 2.57 9.43 -6.77
C LEU A 27 1.89 8.19 -6.17
N PHE A 28 1.46 8.25 -4.91
CA PHE A 28 0.71 7.17 -4.28
C PHE A 28 -0.71 7.02 -4.84
N LEU A 29 -1.37 8.14 -5.17
CA LEU A 29 -2.72 8.16 -5.74
C LEU A 29 -2.72 7.87 -7.25
N LEU A 30 -1.59 8.05 -7.93
CA LEU A 30 -1.45 7.89 -9.38
C LEU A 30 -2.05 6.59 -9.93
N PRO A 31 -1.73 5.39 -9.40
CA PRO A 31 -2.32 4.15 -9.93
C PRO A 31 -3.82 4.04 -9.67
N PHE A 32 -4.35 4.69 -8.64
CA PHE A 32 -5.79 4.73 -8.37
C PHE A 32 -6.50 5.70 -9.31
N ILE A 33 -5.91 6.87 -9.53
CA ILE A 33 -6.41 7.85 -10.51
C ILE A 33 -6.41 7.23 -11.90
N TYR A 34 -5.36 6.48 -12.23
CA TYR A 34 -5.25 5.75 -13.48
C TYR A 34 -6.35 4.70 -13.61
N PHE A 35 -6.52 3.83 -12.61
CA PHE A 35 -7.57 2.81 -12.58
C PHE A 35 -9.00 3.38 -12.68
N LEU A 36 -9.26 4.59 -12.19
CA LEU A 36 -10.57 5.26 -12.28
C LEU A 36 -10.71 6.15 -13.52
N SER A 37 -9.64 6.34 -14.28
CA SER A 37 -9.62 7.22 -15.43
C SER A 37 -10.40 6.56 -16.58
N PRO A 38 -11.32 7.27 -17.25
CA PRO A 38 -11.92 6.79 -18.50
C PRO A 38 -10.93 6.80 -19.68
N ILE A 39 -9.66 7.17 -19.43
CA ILE A 39 -8.58 7.21 -20.40
C ILE A 39 -7.73 5.95 -20.20
N ASP A 40 -8.02 4.91 -20.98
CA ASP A 40 -7.10 3.79 -21.18
C ASP A 40 -5.85 4.29 -21.93
N LEU A 41 -4.63 3.99 -21.45
CA LEU A 41 -3.39 4.21 -22.20
C LEU A 41 -3.43 3.50 -23.57
N PHE A 42 -4.13 2.37 -23.60
CA PHE A 42 -4.49 1.66 -24.81
C PHE A 42 -6.01 1.72 -24.98
N SER A 43 -6.50 2.80 -25.61
CA SER A 43 -7.90 2.87 -26.04
C SER A 43 -8.32 1.52 -26.63
N GLU A 44 -9.51 1.04 -26.25
CA GLU A 44 -10.13 -0.21 -26.75
C GLU A 44 -10.03 -0.40 -28.28
N ILE A 45 -9.82 0.70 -29.01
CA ILE A 45 -9.48 0.80 -30.43
C ILE A 45 -8.25 -0.04 -30.85
N TYR A 46 -7.20 -0.14 -30.02
CA TYR A 46 -5.93 -0.75 -30.44
C TYR A 46 -5.86 -2.26 -30.21
N LEU A 47 -6.44 -2.76 -29.12
CA LEU A 47 -6.43 -4.19 -28.79
C LEU A 47 -7.69 -4.54 -27.98
N PRO A 48 -8.70 -5.22 -28.57
CA PRO A 48 -9.83 -5.71 -27.80
C PRO A 48 -9.30 -6.65 -26.70
N PHE A 49 -9.80 -6.49 -25.47
CA PHE A 49 -9.41 -7.20 -24.24
C PHE A 49 -8.12 -6.76 -23.51
N VAL A 50 -7.29 -5.88 -24.08
CA VAL A 50 -6.02 -5.46 -23.43
C VAL A 50 -6.19 -4.26 -22.49
N GLY A 51 -7.18 -3.38 -22.73
CA GLY A 51 -7.46 -2.23 -21.87
C GLY A 51 -7.64 -2.64 -20.39
N TYR A 52 -8.44 -3.68 -20.12
CA TYR A 52 -8.62 -4.19 -18.75
C TYR A 52 -7.36 -4.75 -18.08
N LEU A 53 -6.39 -5.25 -18.85
CA LEU A 53 -5.14 -5.79 -18.31
C LEU A 53 -4.13 -4.68 -18.02
N ASP A 54 -4.22 -3.57 -18.74
CA ASP A 54 -3.30 -2.43 -18.60
C ASP A 54 -3.45 -1.76 -17.23
N ASP A 55 -4.67 -1.53 -16.75
CA ASP A 55 -4.95 -0.96 -15.43
C ASP A 55 -4.34 -1.78 -14.27
N LEU A 56 -4.45 -3.10 -14.36
CA LEU A 56 -3.85 -4.02 -13.40
C LEU A 56 -2.32 -4.04 -13.50
N ALA A 57 -1.79 -3.99 -14.72
CA ALA A 57 -0.35 -3.96 -14.95
C ALA A 57 0.29 -2.71 -14.32
N VAL A 58 -0.31 -1.54 -14.51
CA VAL A 58 0.16 -0.29 -13.88
C VAL A 58 0.14 -0.39 -12.36
N PHE A 59 -0.93 -0.95 -11.77
CA PHE A 59 -1.01 -1.14 -10.33
C PHE A 59 0.09 -2.07 -9.80
N VAL A 60 0.33 -3.20 -10.47
CA VAL A 60 1.37 -4.18 -10.10
C VAL A 60 2.77 -3.58 -10.22
N LEU A 61 3.04 -2.83 -11.29
CA LEU A 61 4.33 -2.15 -11.48
C LEU A 61 4.57 -1.05 -10.44
N MET A 62 3.52 -0.34 -10.03
CA MET A 62 3.60 0.69 -9.01
C MET A 62 3.65 0.11 -7.58
N TRP A 63 3.22 -1.14 -7.37
CA TRP A 63 3.19 -1.80 -6.07
C TRP A 63 4.49 -1.70 -5.23
N PRO A 64 5.71 -1.97 -5.76
CA PRO A 64 6.94 -1.78 -4.99
C PRO A 64 7.17 -0.32 -4.57
N ILE A 65 6.78 0.63 -5.42
CA ILE A 65 6.88 2.07 -5.12
C ILE A 65 5.91 2.42 -3.99
N LEU A 66 4.67 1.95 -4.05
CA LEU A 66 3.66 2.15 -2.99
C LEU A 66 4.14 1.55 -1.66
N LYS A 67 4.68 0.32 -1.69
CA LYS A 67 5.29 -0.32 -0.51
C LYS A 67 6.43 0.49 0.05
N THR A 68 7.29 1.04 -0.80
CA THR A 68 8.44 1.86 -0.36
C THR A 68 7.97 3.18 0.25
N LEU A 69 7.00 3.86 -0.38
CA LEU A 69 6.41 5.11 0.15
C LEU A 69 5.75 4.90 1.51
N LEU A 70 4.97 3.82 1.66
CA LEU A 70 4.28 3.50 2.91
C LEU A 70 5.23 2.88 3.96
N GLY A 71 6.28 2.18 3.54
CA GLY A 71 7.32 1.60 4.39
C GLY A 71 8.21 2.69 5.01
N ASN A 72 8.64 3.64 4.19
CA ASN A 72 9.40 4.82 4.61
C ASN A 72 8.53 5.86 5.34
N TYR A 73 7.21 5.70 5.29
CA TYR A 73 6.30 6.50 6.09
C TYR A 73 6.33 6.06 7.55
N GLU A 74 7.22 6.69 8.28
CA GLU A 74 7.25 6.74 9.74
C GLU A 74 6.26 7.81 10.24
N GLY A 75 4.99 7.71 9.86
CA GLY A 75 3.96 8.54 10.51
C GLY A 75 4.09 8.36 12.02
N ASP A 76 3.83 9.42 12.81
CA ASP A 76 4.13 9.55 14.25
C ASP A 76 4.45 8.19 14.88
N LYS A 77 5.75 7.90 14.97
CA LYS A 77 6.27 6.80 15.78
C LYS A 77 5.87 7.10 17.22
N LYS A 78 4.66 6.72 17.60
CA LYS A 78 4.36 6.46 18.99
C LYS A 78 5.18 5.21 19.32
N HIS A 79 6.43 5.45 19.70
CA HIS A 79 7.28 4.63 20.54
C HIS A 79 6.71 3.22 20.79
N SER A 80 6.77 2.32 19.82
CA SER A 80 6.63 0.89 20.05
C SER A 80 7.99 0.35 20.49
N LYS A 81 8.55 1.00 21.51
CA LYS A 81 9.59 0.45 22.37
C LYS A 81 8.80 -0.18 23.51
N ASP A 82 8.31 -1.38 23.26
CA ASP A 82 7.74 -2.35 24.18
C ASP A 82 6.90 -3.29 23.34
N ARG A 83 7.56 -4.23 22.64
CA ARG A 83 7.20 -5.65 22.50
C ARG A 83 8.42 -6.38 21.96
N GLU A 84 9.48 -6.38 22.76
CA GLU A 84 10.29 -7.60 22.89
C GLU A 84 9.48 -8.57 23.76
N ALA A 85 8.27 -8.88 23.30
CA ALA A 85 7.50 -10.01 23.80
C ALA A 85 7.72 -11.05 22.71
N VAL A 86 8.65 -11.96 22.98
CA VAL A 86 8.80 -13.20 22.22
C VAL A 86 7.39 -13.80 22.11
N ASP A 87 6.85 -13.87 20.89
CA ASP A 87 5.66 -14.67 20.62
C ASP A 87 6.11 -16.12 20.84
N ILE A 88 5.80 -16.67 22.02
CA ILE A 88 5.99 -18.09 22.28
C ILE A 88 4.80 -18.79 21.64
N ASP A 89 5.04 -19.48 20.52
CA ASP A 89 4.03 -20.34 19.92
C ASP A 89 3.68 -21.45 20.91
N GLN A 90 2.38 -21.78 21.00
CA GLN A 90 1.88 -22.76 21.97
C GLN A 90 2.43 -24.18 21.72
N ASP A 91 3.07 -24.39 20.57
CA ASP A 91 3.70 -25.62 20.12
C ASP A 91 5.17 -25.75 20.56
N ASP A 92 5.73 -24.72 21.21
CA ASP A 92 7.15 -24.63 21.58
C ASP A 92 7.46 -25.18 23.00
N TYR A 93 6.47 -25.84 23.64
CA TYR A 93 6.65 -26.54 24.91
C TYR A 93 6.31 -28.03 24.77
N THR A 94 7.34 -28.88 24.72
CA THR A 94 7.21 -30.31 25.03
C THR A 94 7.42 -30.51 26.53
N VAL A 95 6.36 -30.91 27.24
CA VAL A 95 6.48 -31.44 28.61
C VAL A 95 6.85 -32.92 28.50
N GLU A 96 8.11 -33.24 28.79
CA GLU A 96 8.55 -34.60 29.12
C GLU A 96 8.22 -34.93 30.58
#